data_AF-A0A8C8DGK3-F1
#
_entry.id   AF-A0A8C8DGK3-F1
#
_cell.length_a   1.000
_cell.length_b   1.000
_cell.length_c   1.000
_cell.angle_alpha   90.00
_cell.angle_beta   90.00
_cell.angle_gamma   90.00
#
_symmetry.space_group_name_H-M   'P 1'
#
loop_
_entity.id
_entity.type
_entity.pdbx_description
1 polymer ?
#
loop_
_entity_poly.entity_id
_entity_poly.type
_entity_poly.pdbx_seq_one_letter_code
_entity_poly.pdbx_strand_id
1 'polypeptide(L)'
;DSVPVPLVYSPTILRGGSRVLARPVSVSVFNRPEARSEQQALLPVSEASLLTRGFQTSAISRDIDTAAKFIGAGAATVGVAGSGAGIGTVFGSLIIGYARNPSLKQQLFSYAILGFALSEAMGLFCLMVAFLILFAM
;
A
#
# COMPACT_ATOMS: atom_id res chain seq x y z
N ASP A 1 -45.54 9.41 30.76
CA ASP A 1 -44.54 10.40 30.32
C ASP A 1 -43.62 9.83 29.26
N SER A 2 -44.06 9.98 28.02
CA SER A 2 -43.38 9.60 26.79
C SER A 2 -42.36 10.66 26.41
N VAL A 3 -41.07 10.33 26.51
CA VAL A 3 -39.95 11.16 26.04
C VAL A 3 -39.68 10.85 24.57
N PRO A 4 -39.87 11.79 23.62
CA PRO A 4 -39.39 11.63 22.26
C PRO A 4 -37.94 12.10 22.11
N VAL A 5 -37.18 11.28 21.39
CA VAL A 5 -35.78 11.42 21.00
C VAL A 5 -35.62 12.49 19.92
N PRO A 6 -34.77 13.52 20.08
CA PRO A 6 -34.41 14.39 18.96
C PRO A 6 -33.27 13.77 18.13
N LEU A 7 -33.58 13.43 16.89
CA LEU A 7 -32.64 13.01 15.84
C LEU A 7 -31.62 14.12 15.56
N VAL A 8 -30.35 13.84 15.86
CA VAL A 8 -29.22 14.68 15.44
C VAL A 8 -28.96 14.45 13.95
N TYR A 9 -29.46 15.36 13.14
CA TYR A 9 -29.10 15.54 11.73
C TYR A 9 -27.86 16.45 11.67
N SER A 10 -26.68 15.88 11.39
CA SER A 10 -25.49 16.67 11.07
C SER A 10 -25.39 16.86 9.55
N PRO A 11 -25.29 18.10 9.04
CA PRO A 11 -25.18 18.34 7.60
C PRO A 11 -23.72 18.16 7.13
N THR A 12 -23.60 17.52 5.97
CA THR A 12 -22.39 17.41 5.16
C THR A 12 -21.92 18.81 4.73
N ILE A 13 -20.77 19.27 5.21
CA ILE A 13 -20.12 20.49 4.71
C ILE A 13 -19.11 20.11 3.62
N LEU A 14 -19.48 20.48 2.40
CA LEU A 14 -18.70 20.48 1.18
C LEU A 14 -17.99 21.85 1.07
N ARG A 15 -16.68 21.92 1.29
CA ARG A 15 -15.85 23.13 1.06
C ARG A 15 -14.37 22.72 1.15
N GLY A 16 -13.45 23.08 0.29
CA GLY A 16 -13.36 24.02 -0.81
C GLY A 16 -11.90 23.90 -1.32
N GLY A 17 -11.69 24.22 -2.59
CA GLY A 17 -10.45 23.91 -3.30
C GLY A 17 -9.17 24.57 -2.79
N SER A 18 -8.05 23.97 -3.16
CA SER A 18 -6.74 24.62 -3.28
C SER A 18 -5.91 23.89 -4.33
N ARG A 19 -6.26 24.07 -5.61
CA ARG A 19 -5.37 23.80 -6.76
C ARG A 19 -4.49 25.02 -6.99
N VAL A 20 -3.53 25.28 -6.11
CA VAL A 20 -2.49 26.29 -6.33
C VAL A 20 -1.21 25.81 -5.67
N LEU A 21 -0.44 24.95 -6.35
CA LEU A 21 0.98 24.71 -6.10
C LEU A 21 1.55 23.86 -7.25
N ALA A 22 1.38 24.35 -8.47
CA ALA A 22 2.08 23.84 -9.65
C ALA A 22 2.69 25.04 -10.39
N ARG A 23 3.80 25.57 -9.87
CA ARG A 23 4.68 26.46 -10.62
C ARG A 23 6.09 25.87 -10.60
N PRO A 24 6.55 25.20 -11.66
CA PRO A 24 7.97 24.96 -11.85
C PRO A 24 8.63 26.27 -12.30
N VAL A 25 9.58 26.77 -11.51
CA VAL A 25 10.39 27.96 -11.82
C VAL A 25 11.49 27.57 -12.80
N SER A 26 11.57 28.35 -13.86
CA SER A 26 12.46 28.26 -15.01
C SER A 26 13.94 28.13 -14.67
N VAL A 27 14.61 27.15 -15.28
CA VAL A 27 16.07 27.17 -15.49
C VAL A 27 16.29 27.43 -16.97
N SER A 28 16.63 28.68 -17.29
CA SER A 28 17.12 29.08 -18.61
C SER A 28 18.61 28.77 -18.69
N VAL A 29 18.97 27.57 -19.15
CA VAL A 29 20.35 27.29 -19.58
C VAL A 29 20.51 27.84 -20.99
N PHE A 30 21.09 29.03 -21.01
CA PHE A 30 21.66 29.70 -22.17
C PHE A 30 22.71 28.79 -22.80
N ASN A 31 22.47 28.34 -24.03
CA ASN A 31 23.51 27.76 -24.87
C ASN A 31 23.44 28.44 -26.25
N ARG A 32 24.29 29.45 -26.46
CA ARG A 32 24.70 29.91 -27.80
C ARG A 32 25.75 28.93 -28.31
N PRO A 33 25.67 28.46 -29.57
CA PRO A 33 26.51 29.11 -30.58
C PRO A 33 25.92 29.18 -32.00
N GLU A 34 26.59 30.03 -32.79
CA GLU A 34 26.72 30.08 -34.25
C GLU A 34 25.59 30.57 -35.17
N ALA A 35 25.97 31.60 -35.92
CA ALA A 35 25.30 32.19 -37.04
C ALA A 35 25.71 31.49 -38.35
N ARG A 36 24.75 31.21 -39.24
CA ARG A 36 24.80 31.65 -40.65
C ARG A 36 23.57 31.18 -41.44
N SER A 37 23.14 32.11 -42.29
CA SER A 37 22.53 31.91 -43.60
C SER A 37 21.03 31.57 -43.71
N GLU A 38 20.33 32.65 -44.06
CA GLU A 38 19.39 32.75 -45.19
C GLU A 38 17.89 32.71 -44.91
N GLN A 39 17.28 33.74 -45.48
CA GLN A 39 15.95 34.26 -45.30
C GLN A 39 15.20 34.01 -46.60
N GLN A 40 14.13 33.22 -46.60
CA GLN A 40 13.23 33.15 -47.75
C GLN A 40 11.81 32.69 -47.39
N ALA A 41 10.96 33.70 -47.22
CA ALA A 41 9.62 33.88 -47.81
C ALA A 41 8.37 33.06 -47.36
N LEU A 42 7.28 33.84 -47.16
CA LEU A 42 5.85 33.57 -47.48
C LEU A 42 4.88 32.92 -46.44
N LEU A 43 4.29 33.80 -45.59
CA LEU A 43 2.88 33.89 -45.09
C LEU A 43 2.20 32.65 -44.40
N PRO A 44 0.96 32.77 -43.84
CA PRO A 44 0.64 33.17 -42.46
C PRO A 44 -0.23 32.10 -41.73
N VAL A 45 -0.85 32.48 -40.61
CA VAL A 45 -1.96 31.79 -39.87
C VAL A 45 -1.54 31.01 -38.62
N SER A 46 -1.70 31.71 -37.49
CA SER A 46 -2.36 31.22 -36.26
C SER A 46 -2.30 29.72 -35.99
N GLU A 47 -1.19 29.26 -35.43
CA GLU A 47 -1.23 28.15 -34.50
C GLU A 47 -0.88 28.70 -33.13
N ALA A 48 -1.93 29.08 -32.38
CA ALA A 48 -1.86 28.96 -30.94
C ALA A 48 -1.65 27.46 -30.66
N SER A 49 -0.38 27.04 -30.72
CA SER A 49 0.07 25.75 -30.24
C SER A 49 -0.30 25.73 -28.77
N LEU A 50 -1.49 25.17 -28.50
CA LEU A 50 -1.81 24.66 -27.20
C LEU A 50 -0.66 23.72 -26.88
N LEU A 51 0.28 24.21 -26.07
CA LEU A 51 1.19 23.40 -25.29
C LEU A 51 0.29 22.58 -24.36
N THR A 52 -0.35 21.55 -24.93
CA THR A 52 -0.64 20.32 -24.21
C THR A 52 0.74 19.82 -23.85
N ARG A 53 1.26 20.35 -22.74
CA ARG A 53 2.41 19.82 -22.04
C ARG A 53 1.96 18.44 -21.62
N GLY A 54 2.07 17.49 -22.56
CA GLY A 54 1.91 16.08 -22.29
C GLY A 54 2.78 15.82 -21.09
N PHE A 55 2.17 15.39 -20.00
CA PHE A 55 2.91 14.90 -18.86
C PHE A 55 3.58 13.62 -19.35
N GLN A 56 4.73 13.78 -20.02
CA GLN A 56 5.54 12.67 -20.51
C GLN A 56 6.19 12.05 -19.29
N THR A 57 5.50 11.09 -18.68
CA THR A 57 6.14 10.10 -17.80
C THR A 57 6.91 9.13 -18.69
N SER A 58 8.00 9.61 -19.29
CA SER A 58 8.94 8.80 -20.07
C SER A 58 9.79 7.88 -19.18
N ALA A 59 9.72 8.06 -17.85
CA ALA A 59 10.20 7.09 -16.88
C ALA A 59 9.15 5.97 -16.72
N ILE A 60 9.34 4.94 -17.53
CA ILE A 60 8.85 3.57 -17.47
C ILE A 60 8.01 3.22 -16.21
N SER A 61 6.77 2.73 -16.43
CA SER A 61 5.79 2.23 -15.43
C SER A 61 6.32 1.27 -14.34
N ARG A 62 7.55 0.77 -14.49
CA ARG A 62 8.24 -0.17 -13.58
C ARG A 62 8.42 0.37 -12.16
N ASP A 63 8.57 1.68 -11.98
CA ASP A 63 8.74 2.26 -10.63
C ASP A 63 7.46 2.12 -9.80
N ILE A 64 6.29 2.30 -10.44
CA ILE A 64 4.99 2.14 -9.79
C ILE A 64 4.74 0.67 -9.46
N ASP A 65 5.06 -0.24 -10.38
CA ASP A 65 4.93 -1.69 -10.14
C ASP A 65 5.82 -2.13 -8.97
N THR A 66 7.04 -1.61 -8.90
CA THR A 66 7.99 -1.91 -7.81
C THR A 66 7.50 -1.34 -6.48
N ALA A 67 7.00 -0.10 -6.46
CA ALA A 67 6.40 0.49 -5.27
C ALA A 67 5.16 -0.29 -4.80
N ALA A 68 4.30 -0.71 -5.74
CA ALA A 68 3.11 -1.50 -5.45
C ALA A 68 3.46 -2.88 -4.86
N LYS A 69 4.53 -3.54 -5.33
CA LYS A 69 5.02 -4.81 -4.75
C LYS A 69 5.43 -4.66 -3.30
N PHE A 70 6.18 -3.61 -2.94
CA PHE A 70 6.60 -3.41 -1.54
C PHE A 70 5.41 -3.12 -0.61
N ILE A 71 4.46 -2.30 -1.08
CA ILE A 71 3.22 -2.02 -0.33
C ILE A 71 2.39 -3.30 -0.18
N GLY A 72 2.19 -4.04 -1.27
CA GLY A 72 1.41 -5.27 -1.29
C GLY A 72 2.02 -6.39 -0.45
N ALA A 73 3.34 -6.60 -0.55
CA ALA A 73 4.06 -7.55 0.28
C ALA A 73 3.98 -7.17 1.76
N GLY A 74 4.15 -5.89 2.10
CA GLY A 74 3.99 -5.39 3.47
C GLY A 74 2.58 -5.66 4.02
N ALA A 75 1.55 -5.30 3.26
CA ALA A 75 0.15 -5.54 3.62
C ALA A 75 -0.15 -7.05 3.78
N ALA A 76 0.41 -7.90 2.91
CA ALA A 76 0.24 -9.34 2.99
C ALA A 76 0.83 -9.94 4.27
N THR A 77 1.89 -9.38 4.86
CA THR A 77 2.49 -9.93 6.10
C THR A 77 1.64 -9.72 7.36
N VAL A 78 0.63 -8.85 7.33
CA VAL A 78 -0.25 -8.59 8.49
C VAL A 78 -0.95 -9.86 8.97
N GLY A 79 -1.21 -10.83 8.08
CA GLY A 79 -1.82 -12.11 8.46
C GLY A 79 -0.95 -12.96 9.41
N VAL A 80 0.36 -12.74 9.48
CA VAL A 80 1.25 -13.43 10.43
C VAL A 80 0.91 -13.09 11.88
N ALA A 81 0.35 -11.91 12.14
CA ALA A 81 -0.15 -11.54 13.47
C ALA A 81 -1.23 -12.51 13.96
N GLY A 82 -2.06 -13.03 13.05
CA GLY A 82 -3.06 -14.06 13.36
C GLY A 82 -2.44 -15.37 13.83
N SER A 83 -1.34 -15.80 13.20
CA SER A 83 -0.58 -16.98 13.67
C SER A 83 0.03 -16.74 15.04
N GLY A 84 0.66 -15.58 15.27
CA GLY A 84 1.22 -15.23 16.58
C GLY A 84 0.17 -15.23 17.70
N ALA A 85 -1.01 -14.66 17.44
CA ALA A 85 -2.14 -14.73 18.37
C ALA A 85 -2.62 -16.17 18.59
N GLY A 86 -2.75 -16.96 17.53
CA GLY A 86 -3.12 -18.37 17.58
C GLY A 86 -2.18 -19.18 18.47
N ILE A 87 -0.87 -19.07 18.24
CA ILE A 87 0.17 -19.74 19.03
C ILE A 87 0.08 -19.35 20.51
N GLY A 88 -0.08 -18.05 20.80
CA GLY A 88 -0.27 -17.56 22.16
C GLY A 88 -1.50 -18.17 22.85
N THR A 89 -2.62 -18.31 22.13
CA THR A 89 -3.83 -18.93 22.68
C THR A 89 -3.68 -20.44 22.91
N VAL A 90 -2.98 -21.15 22.03
CA VAL A 90 -2.70 -22.59 22.16
C VAL A 90 -1.82 -22.87 23.37
N PHE A 91 -0.71 -22.15 23.51
CA PHE A 91 0.18 -22.32 24.66
C PHE A 91 -0.45 -21.81 25.96
N GLY A 92 -1.24 -20.73 25.93
CA GLY A 92 -1.99 -20.27 27.09
C GLY A 92 -2.98 -21.32 27.61
N SER A 93 -3.73 -21.94 26.69
CA SER A 93 -4.67 -23.03 27.02
C SER A 93 -3.94 -24.30 27.48
N LEU A 94 -2.76 -24.58 26.92
CA LEU A 94 -1.92 -25.70 27.36
C LEU A 94 -1.49 -25.53 28.82
N ILE A 95 -1.01 -24.35 29.23
CA ILE A 95 -0.56 -24.10 30.62
C ILE A 95 -1.73 -24.27 31.59
N ILE A 96 -2.91 -23.70 31.25
CA ILE A 96 -4.12 -23.82 32.07
C ILE A 96 -4.55 -25.30 32.16
N GLY A 97 -4.53 -26.03 31.03
CA GLY A 97 -4.87 -27.45 30.98
C GLY A 97 -3.90 -28.31 31.81
N TYR A 98 -2.60 -28.01 31.72
CA TYR A 98 -1.55 -28.68 32.48
C TYR A 98 -1.69 -28.45 33.99
N ALA A 99 -2.01 -27.21 34.39
CA ALA A 99 -2.23 -26.86 35.80
C ALA A 99 -3.45 -27.57 36.41
N ARG A 100 -4.47 -27.89 35.61
CA ARG A 100 -5.67 -28.60 36.08
C ARG A 100 -5.46 -30.10 36.21
N ASN A 101 -4.79 -30.73 35.24
CA ASN A 101 -4.61 -32.19 35.21
C ASN A 101 -3.21 -32.56 34.70
N PRO A 102 -2.19 -32.58 35.57
CA PRO A 102 -0.80 -32.83 35.18
C PRO A 102 -0.53 -34.28 34.69
N SER A 103 -1.43 -35.22 34.98
CA SER A 103 -1.34 -36.62 34.53
C SER A 103 -1.47 -36.78 33.01
N LEU A 104 -2.20 -35.88 32.34
CA LEU A 104 -2.45 -35.92 30.89
C LEU A 104 -1.43 -35.10 30.08
N LYS A 105 -0.32 -34.70 30.71
CA LYS A 105 0.67 -33.79 30.13
C LYS A 105 1.15 -34.16 28.72
N GLN A 106 1.43 -35.44 28.49
CA GLN A 106 2.04 -35.90 27.24
C GLN A 106 1.06 -35.78 26.08
N GLN A 107 -0.21 -36.12 26.32
CA GLN A 107 -1.27 -36.04 25.33
C GLN A 107 -1.64 -34.56 25.06
N LEU A 108 -1.78 -33.74 26.11
CA LEU A 108 -2.03 -32.31 25.96
C LEU A 108 -0.90 -31.60 25.21
N PHE A 109 0.36 -31.94 25.50
CA PHE A 109 1.50 -31.41 24.79
C PHE A 109 1.48 -31.82 23.31
N SER A 110 1.16 -33.07 22.99
CA SER A 110 1.03 -33.53 21.61
C SER A 110 -0.05 -32.76 20.83
N TYR A 111 -1.20 -32.50 21.46
CA TYR A 111 -2.25 -31.67 20.86
C TYR A 111 -1.85 -30.19 20.72
N ALA A 112 -1.12 -29.65 21.68
CA ALA A 112 -0.62 -28.28 21.59
C ALA A 112 0.44 -28.11 20.48
N ILE A 113 1.33 -29.08 20.31
CA ILE A 113 2.30 -29.06 19.20
C ILE A 113 1.59 -29.21 17.85
N LEU A 114 0.54 -30.03 17.77
CA LEU A 114 -0.30 -30.11 16.57
C LEU A 114 -0.99 -28.77 16.27
N GLY A 115 -1.57 -28.12 17.28
CA GLY A 115 -2.17 -26.78 17.14
C GLY A 115 -1.15 -25.70 16.76
N PHE A 116 0.04 -25.74 17.35
CA PHE A 116 1.17 -24.87 17.01
C PHE A 116 1.58 -25.05 15.54
N ALA A 117 1.77 -26.30 15.09
CA ALA A 117 2.16 -26.60 13.72
C ALA A 117 1.11 -26.12 12.69
N LEU A 118 -0.18 -26.27 12.99
CA LEU A 118 -1.25 -25.76 12.14
C LEU A 118 -1.30 -24.23 12.10
N SER A 119 -1.10 -23.57 13.25
CA SER A 119 -1.00 -22.11 13.31
C SER A 119 0.19 -21.60 12.51
N GLU A 120 1.37 -22.21 12.69
CA GLU A 120 2.59 -21.90 11.94
C GLU A 120 2.40 -22.14 10.44
N ALA A 121 1.75 -23.23 10.03
CA ALA A 121 1.47 -23.48 8.62
C ALA A 121 0.66 -22.34 7.98
N MET A 122 -0.32 -21.80 8.69
CA MET A 122 -1.10 -20.64 8.21
C MET A 122 -0.27 -19.34 8.20
N GLY A 123 0.60 -19.13 9.19
CA GLY A 123 1.53 -18.00 9.21
C GLY A 123 2.55 -18.04 8.08
N LEU A 124 3.17 -19.20 7.85
CA LEU A 124 4.10 -19.44 6.75
C LEU A 124 3.41 -19.37 5.40
N PHE A 125 2.16 -19.82 5.28
CA PHE A 125 1.37 -19.62 4.08
C PHE A 125 1.20 -18.13 3.76
N CYS A 126 0.91 -17.31 4.77
CA CYS A 126 0.83 -15.87 4.63
C CYS A 126 2.16 -15.25 4.16
N LEU A 127 3.29 -15.68 4.75
CA LEU A 127 4.63 -15.24 4.33
C LEU A 127 4.98 -15.72 2.92
N MET A 128 4.56 -16.93 2.53
CA MET A 128 4.76 -17.46 1.19
C MET A 128 4.14 -16.54 0.14
N VAL A 129 2.91 -16.07 0.37
CA VAL A 129 2.23 -15.12 -0.52
C VAL A 129 2.96 -13.77 -0.54
N ALA A 130 3.40 -13.28 0.62
CA ALA A 130 4.16 -12.03 0.70
C ALA A 130 5.48 -12.10 -0.10
N PHE A 131 6.20 -13.22 -0.02
CA PHE A 131 7.42 -13.42 -0.82
C PHE A 131 7.14 -13.64 -2.31
N LEU A 132 6.00 -14.24 -2.66
CA LEU A 132 5.58 -14.36 -4.06
C LEU A 132 5.35 -12.96 -4.65
N ILE A 133 4.70 -12.05 -3.91
CA ILE A 133 4.50 -10.66 -4.35
C ILE A 133 5.82 -9.88 -4.46
N LEU A 134 6.79 -10.15 -3.57
CA LEU A 134 8.06 -9.41 -3.53
C LEU A 134 9.05 -9.88 -4.61
N PHE A 135 9.10 -11.19 -4.88
CA PHE A 135 10.16 -11.79 -5.70
C PHE A 135 9.69 -12.47 -6.99
N ALA A 136 8.40 -12.79 -7.14
CA ALA A 136 7.90 -13.59 -8.27
C ALA A 136 6.86 -12.89 -9.15
N MET A 137 5.99 -12.05 -8.58
CA MET A 137 5.18 -11.09 -9.35
C MET A 137 6.03 -9.87 -9.65
#